data_AF-A0A4R5PJC1-F1
#
_entry.id   AF-A0A4R5PJC1-F1
#
_cell.length_a   1.000
_cell.length_b   1.000
_cell.length_c   1.000
_cell.angle_alpha   90.00
_cell.angle_beta   90.00
_cell.angle_gamma   90.00
#
_symmetry.space_group_name_H-M   'P 1'
#
loop_
_entity.id
_entity.type
_entity.pdbx_description
1 polymer ?
#
loop_
_entity_poly.entity_id
_entity_poly.type
_entity_poly.pdbx_seq_one_letter_code
_entity_poly.pdbx_strand_id
1 'polypeptide(L)'
;MAKIGVAIDKVEHQYLSEADLFIESIGDISQDLSKYIDSDHVENEKLKQEVSRLEEIISVDLPGPNFEISKNGKLKLSRSGNPSSEEIQRFSSIRSVLIEAVEDLIDLSVGSNSHSNIAKLASSYRRALGDTAEDLSIDLTYAYGVRLTNSQAEIAKRIESGDYQQGSQEVEEAIRSVSELHRTIIMDTLRGRELASHVPDYDSPTDTDAKREALTEIAETVESDGLLLERKDARAVVEIIEEFEKGPNPARSNQVALLTISNMLGRFAKPVLWTAGVAATGVVGNAAWTGVVNGYQVSTLFLQNAEAFFLINAPTLIKLAMLIGGDIGWLPSFIDWLKKNKDERI
;
A
#
# COMPACT_ATOMS: atom_id res chain seq x y z
N MET A 1 -50.70 29.56 -68.48
CA MET A 1 -50.63 28.60 -67.35
C MET A 1 -49.80 27.35 -67.65
N ALA A 2 -49.68 26.87 -68.89
CA ALA A 2 -48.91 25.64 -69.20
C ALA A 2 -47.37 25.73 -69.04
N LYS A 3 -46.77 26.94 -69.03
CA LYS A 3 -45.30 27.12 -68.88
C LYS A 3 -44.81 27.17 -67.43
N ILE A 4 -45.71 27.26 -66.45
CA ILE A 4 -45.35 27.29 -65.01
C ILE A 4 -45.26 25.85 -64.45
N GLY A 5 -46.09 24.92 -64.94
CA GLY A 5 -46.05 23.52 -64.50
C GLY A 5 -44.74 22.79 -64.82
N VAL A 6 -44.16 23.02 -66.00
CA VAL A 6 -42.88 22.37 -66.40
C VAL A 6 -41.67 22.91 -65.62
N ALA A 7 -41.75 24.14 -65.11
CA ALA A 7 -40.70 24.72 -64.28
C ALA A 7 -40.76 24.20 -62.83
N ILE A 8 -41.94 23.85 -62.33
CA ILE A 8 -42.12 23.26 -60.99
C ILE A 8 -41.63 21.81 -60.97
N ASP A 9 -41.99 20.99 -61.97
CA ASP A 9 -41.50 19.59 -62.08
C ASP A 9 -39.97 19.49 -62.16
N LYS A 10 -39.32 20.42 -62.86
CA LYS A 10 -37.85 20.43 -62.99
C LYS A 10 -37.13 20.82 -61.71
N VAL A 11 -37.72 21.74 -60.95
CA VAL A 11 -37.18 22.18 -59.66
C VAL A 11 -37.39 21.09 -58.61
N GLU A 12 -38.56 20.44 -58.60
CA GLU A 12 -38.87 19.34 -57.69
C GLU A 12 -37.97 18.11 -57.94
N HIS A 13 -37.69 17.76 -59.20
CA HIS A 13 -36.74 16.69 -59.52
C HIS A 13 -35.28 17.01 -59.13
N GLN A 14 -34.86 18.28 -59.22
CA GLN A 14 -33.51 18.68 -58.83
C GLN A 14 -33.33 18.64 -57.31
N TYR A 15 -34.32 19.10 -56.53
CA TYR A 15 -34.28 19.03 -55.07
C TYR A 15 -34.37 17.59 -54.53
N LEU A 16 -35.11 16.70 -55.20
CA LEU A 16 -35.16 15.29 -54.83
C LEU A 16 -33.81 14.59 -55.11
N SER A 17 -33.13 14.91 -56.22
CA SER A 17 -31.81 14.37 -56.52
C SER A 17 -30.72 14.85 -55.56
N GLU A 18 -30.77 16.10 -55.11
CA GLU A 18 -29.83 16.63 -54.12
C GLU A 18 -30.11 16.08 -52.71
N ALA A 19 -31.37 15.79 -52.39
CA ALA A 19 -31.76 15.13 -51.14
C ALA A 19 -31.29 13.66 -51.08
N ASP A 20 -31.39 12.91 -52.18
CA ASP A 20 -30.91 11.52 -52.24
C ASP A 20 -29.38 11.42 -52.08
N LEU A 21 -28.62 12.34 -52.71
CA LEU A 21 -27.17 12.44 -52.53
C LEU A 21 -26.76 12.83 -51.11
N PHE A 22 -27.58 13.66 -50.44
CA PHE A 22 -27.36 14.04 -49.03
C PHE A 22 -27.67 12.87 -48.07
N ILE A 23 -28.69 12.06 -48.38
CA ILE A 23 -29.04 10.87 -47.59
C ILE A 23 -27.98 9.77 -47.76
N GLU A 24 -27.45 9.53 -48.97
CA GLU A 24 -26.32 8.62 -49.19
C GLU A 24 -25.06 9.09 -48.45
N SER A 25 -24.76 10.40 -48.48
CA SER A 25 -23.62 10.96 -47.74
C SER A 25 -23.76 10.84 -46.22
N ILE A 26 -24.98 10.92 -45.67
CA ILE A 26 -25.23 10.67 -44.23
C ILE A 26 -25.12 9.17 -43.91
N GLY A 27 -25.51 8.29 -44.83
CA GLY A 27 -25.34 6.83 -44.71
C GLY A 27 -23.88 6.43 -44.56
N ASP A 28 -23.00 6.98 -45.41
CA ASP A 28 -21.56 6.72 -45.37
C ASP A 28 -20.90 7.28 -44.10
N ILE A 29 -21.29 8.49 -43.67
CA ILE A 29 -20.82 9.10 -42.41
C ILE A 29 -21.29 8.28 -41.20
N SER A 30 -22.52 7.77 -41.22
CA SER A 30 -23.07 6.90 -40.16
C SER A 30 -22.32 5.56 -40.07
N GLN A 31 -21.95 4.98 -41.22
CA GLN A 31 -21.23 3.71 -41.28
C GLN A 31 -19.75 3.85 -40.87
N ASP A 32 -19.14 5.01 -41.09
CA ASP A 32 -17.81 5.30 -40.58
C ASP A 32 -17.83 5.71 -39.09
N LEU A 33 -18.86 6.42 -38.63
CA LEU A 33 -19.06 6.69 -37.20
C LEU A 33 -19.36 5.41 -36.40
N SER A 34 -20.09 4.43 -36.97
CA SER A 34 -20.33 3.15 -36.29
C SER A 34 -19.05 2.34 -36.11
N LYS A 35 -18.10 2.41 -37.06
CA LYS A 35 -16.78 1.76 -36.92
C LYS A 35 -15.93 2.43 -35.84
N TYR A 36 -16.00 3.76 -35.73
CA TYR A 36 -15.32 4.51 -34.66
C TYR A 36 -15.92 4.23 -33.27
N ILE A 37 -17.25 4.12 -33.18
CA ILE A 37 -17.94 3.76 -31.92
C ILE A 37 -17.63 2.32 -31.51
N ASP A 38 -17.53 1.38 -32.47
CA ASP A 38 -17.18 -0.01 -32.20
C ASP A 38 -15.69 -0.20 -31.83
N SER A 39 -14.76 0.56 -32.42
CA SER A 39 -13.33 0.49 -32.05
C SER A 39 -13.09 0.97 -30.62
N ASP A 40 -13.72 2.09 -30.25
CA ASP A 40 -13.62 2.64 -28.90
C ASP A 40 -14.24 1.68 -27.87
N HIS A 41 -15.30 0.94 -28.23
CA HIS A 41 -15.90 -0.04 -27.35
C HIS A 41 -15.01 -1.28 -27.11
N VAL A 42 -14.35 -1.78 -28.16
CA VAL A 42 -13.44 -2.94 -28.07
C VAL A 42 -12.18 -2.63 -27.27
N GLU A 43 -11.60 -1.43 -27.42
CA GLU A 43 -10.44 -1.00 -26.64
C GLU A 43 -10.78 -0.82 -25.15
N ASN A 44 -11.93 -0.23 -24.84
CA ASN A 44 -12.40 -0.08 -23.46
C ASN A 44 -12.64 -1.41 -22.75
N GLU A 45 -13.21 -2.42 -23.43
CA GLU A 45 -13.41 -3.75 -22.83
C GLU A 45 -12.08 -4.49 -22.61
N LYS A 46 -11.07 -4.32 -23.48
CA LYS A 46 -9.73 -4.86 -23.23
C LYS A 46 -9.07 -4.21 -22.01
N LEU A 47 -9.10 -2.89 -21.92
CA LEU A 47 -8.55 -2.14 -20.78
C LEU A 47 -9.23 -2.56 -19.48
N LYS A 48 -10.56 -2.71 -19.49
CA LYS A 48 -11.34 -3.19 -18.34
C LYS A 48 -10.93 -4.60 -17.91
N GLN A 49 -10.77 -5.53 -18.84
CA GLN A 49 -10.30 -6.88 -18.54
C GLN A 49 -8.89 -6.87 -17.94
N GLU A 50 -8.00 -6.03 -18.46
CA GLU A 50 -6.63 -5.90 -17.94
C GLU A 50 -6.60 -5.29 -16.54
N VAL A 51 -7.38 -4.22 -16.30
CA VAL A 51 -7.53 -3.61 -14.98
C VAL A 51 -8.09 -4.63 -13.98
N SER A 52 -9.17 -5.35 -14.32
CA SER A 52 -9.73 -6.38 -13.44
C SER A 52 -8.72 -7.49 -13.12
N ARG A 53 -7.94 -7.93 -14.11
CA ARG A 53 -6.86 -8.91 -13.88
C ARG A 53 -5.79 -8.38 -12.93
N LEU A 54 -5.38 -7.12 -13.08
CA LEU A 54 -4.39 -6.50 -12.20
C LEU A 54 -4.94 -6.32 -10.78
N GLU A 55 -6.20 -5.89 -10.64
CA GLU A 55 -6.86 -5.74 -9.33
C GLU A 55 -6.94 -7.07 -8.57
N GLU A 56 -7.17 -8.20 -9.28
CA GLU A 56 -7.23 -9.54 -8.70
C GLU A 56 -5.87 -10.01 -8.15
N ILE A 57 -4.77 -9.68 -8.82
CA ILE A 57 -3.42 -10.11 -8.40
C ILE A 57 -2.76 -9.17 -7.37
N ILE A 58 -3.27 -7.95 -7.19
CA ILE A 58 -2.73 -7.01 -6.21
C ILE A 58 -3.33 -7.28 -4.83
N SER A 59 -2.56 -7.98 -4.00
CA SER A 59 -2.84 -8.18 -2.58
C SER A 59 -2.61 -6.89 -1.79
N VAL A 60 -3.57 -6.47 -0.95
CA VAL A 60 -3.47 -5.24 -0.11
C VAL A 60 -3.77 -5.47 1.37
N ASP A 61 -3.86 -6.73 1.78
CA ASP A 61 -4.23 -7.13 3.13
C ASP A 61 -3.37 -8.30 3.63
N LEU A 62 -2.11 -8.36 3.17
CA LEU A 62 -1.17 -9.37 3.65
C LEU A 62 -0.93 -9.19 5.16
N PRO A 63 -0.69 -10.28 5.92
CA PRO A 63 -0.31 -10.21 7.34
C PRO A 63 0.85 -9.26 7.58
N GLY A 64 0.69 -8.26 8.44
CA GLY A 64 1.71 -7.26 8.73
C GLY A 64 1.22 -5.82 8.60
N PRO A 65 2.11 -4.82 8.77
CA PRO A 65 1.72 -3.41 8.75
C PRO A 65 0.94 -3.06 7.48
N ASN A 66 -0.25 -2.51 7.66
CA ASN A 66 -1.14 -2.08 6.59
C ASN A 66 -1.27 -0.55 6.57
N PHE A 67 -1.85 -0.04 5.49
CA PHE A 67 -2.03 1.40 5.28
C PHE A 67 -3.47 1.73 4.95
N GLU A 68 -3.91 2.87 5.47
CA GLU A 68 -5.20 3.47 5.15
C GLU A 68 -5.02 4.91 4.69
N ILE A 69 -5.97 5.41 3.90
CA ILE A 69 -5.97 6.82 3.52
C ILE A 69 -6.44 7.65 4.71
N SER A 70 -5.65 8.65 5.06
CA SER A 70 -5.93 9.60 6.12
C SER A 70 -6.86 10.72 5.65
N LYS A 71 -7.34 11.54 6.60
CA LYS A 71 -8.19 12.70 6.33
C LYS A 71 -7.54 13.75 5.41
N ASN A 72 -6.21 13.74 5.27
CA ASN A 72 -5.50 14.64 4.37
C ASN A 72 -5.28 14.07 2.96
N GLY A 73 -5.84 12.88 2.66
CA GLY A 73 -5.70 12.22 1.37
C GLY A 73 -4.36 11.51 1.14
N LYS A 74 -3.49 11.40 2.16
CA LYS A 74 -2.24 10.61 2.13
C LYS A 74 -2.43 9.27 2.82
N LEU A 75 -1.54 8.32 2.60
CA LEU A 75 -1.51 7.08 3.37
C LEU A 75 -0.91 7.29 4.76
N LYS A 76 -1.41 6.55 5.74
CA LYS A 76 -0.82 6.39 7.08
C LYS A 76 -0.88 4.92 7.48
N LEU A 77 -0.07 4.52 8.45
CA LEU A 77 -0.18 3.17 9.01
C LEU A 77 -1.57 3.00 9.65
N SER A 78 -2.26 1.95 9.24
CA SER A 78 -3.58 1.60 9.76
C SER A 78 -3.46 0.69 10.98
N ARG A 79 -4.44 0.75 11.87
CA ARG A 79 -4.65 -0.30 12.87
C ARG A 79 -5.32 -1.49 12.19
N SER A 80 -4.53 -2.54 11.94
CA SER A 80 -4.99 -3.75 11.24
C SER A 80 -4.75 -5.01 12.08
N GLY A 81 -5.36 -6.10 11.63
CA GLY A 81 -5.28 -7.39 12.31
C GLY A 81 -6.05 -7.41 13.63
N ASN A 82 -7.17 -6.68 13.71
CA ASN A 82 -7.90 -6.51 14.96
C ASN A 82 -8.37 -7.87 15.52
N PRO A 83 -8.24 -8.10 16.82
CA PRO A 83 -8.66 -9.35 17.45
C PRO A 83 -10.19 -9.47 17.48
N SER A 84 -10.70 -10.70 17.40
CA SER A 84 -12.11 -11.00 17.64
C SER A 84 -12.49 -10.79 19.12
N SER A 85 -13.78 -10.65 19.39
CA SER A 85 -14.30 -10.51 20.76
C SER A 85 -13.90 -11.68 21.68
N GLU A 86 -13.85 -12.91 21.13
CA GLU A 86 -13.41 -14.09 21.88
C GLU A 86 -11.92 -14.01 22.24
N GLU A 87 -11.07 -13.59 21.31
CA GLU A 87 -9.65 -13.37 21.57
C GLU A 87 -9.43 -12.31 22.63
N ILE A 88 -10.14 -11.17 22.51
CA ILE A 88 -10.08 -10.07 23.48
C ILE A 88 -10.33 -10.58 24.91
N GLN A 89 -11.36 -11.41 25.10
CA GLN A 89 -11.65 -11.98 26.41
C GLN A 89 -10.49 -12.82 26.95
N ARG A 90 -9.83 -13.61 26.08
CA ARG A 90 -8.70 -14.47 26.47
C ARG A 90 -7.46 -13.70 26.90
N PHE A 91 -7.06 -12.66 26.15
CA PHE A 91 -5.79 -11.96 26.42
C PHE A 91 -5.96 -10.65 27.19
N SER A 92 -7.18 -10.21 27.53
CA SER A 92 -7.44 -8.92 28.19
C SER A 92 -6.56 -8.65 29.43
N SER A 93 -6.41 -9.64 30.32
CA SER A 93 -5.55 -9.54 31.50
C SER A 93 -4.07 -9.40 31.13
N ILE A 94 -3.60 -10.20 30.18
CA ILE A 94 -2.21 -10.19 29.69
C ILE A 94 -1.89 -8.85 29.01
N ARG A 95 -2.84 -8.29 28.24
CA ARG A 95 -2.68 -6.97 27.62
C ARG A 95 -2.52 -5.86 28.65
N SER A 96 -3.29 -5.87 29.73
CA SER A 96 -3.14 -4.86 30.80
C SER A 96 -1.76 -4.92 31.44
N VAL A 97 -1.27 -6.14 31.75
CA VAL A 97 0.08 -6.33 32.32
C VAL A 97 1.17 -5.93 31.31
N LEU A 98 0.97 -6.21 30.02
CA LEU A 98 1.88 -5.77 28.98
C LEU A 98 1.92 -4.24 28.86
N ILE A 99 0.77 -3.58 28.95
CA ILE A 99 0.71 -2.11 28.92
C ILE A 99 1.53 -1.51 30.06
N GLU A 100 1.34 -2.01 31.29
CA GLU A 100 2.10 -1.59 32.46
C GLU A 100 3.61 -1.81 32.26
N ALA A 101 4.02 -3.01 31.83
CA ALA A 101 5.42 -3.31 31.56
C ALA A 101 6.05 -2.42 30.46
N VAL A 102 5.27 -2.04 29.46
CA VAL A 102 5.74 -1.12 28.39
C VAL A 102 5.83 0.31 28.91
N GLU A 103 4.90 0.76 29.75
CA GLU A 103 4.93 2.09 30.38
C GLU A 103 6.14 2.20 31.34
N ASP A 104 6.40 1.18 32.15
CA ASP A 104 7.61 1.07 32.98
C ASP A 104 8.88 1.13 32.12
N LEU A 105 8.90 0.39 31.00
CA LEU A 105 10.04 0.41 30.08
C LEU A 105 10.28 1.80 29.49
N ILE A 106 9.21 2.53 29.14
CA ILE A 106 9.31 3.91 28.65
C ILE A 106 9.93 4.77 29.74
N ASP A 107 9.38 4.76 30.96
CA ASP A 107 9.82 5.60 32.07
C ASP A 107 11.28 5.34 32.46
N LEU A 108 11.69 4.07 32.51
CA LEU A 108 13.07 3.66 32.80
C LEU A 108 14.05 4.02 31.68
N SER A 109 13.58 4.12 30.44
CA SER A 109 14.43 4.40 29.27
C SER A 109 14.52 5.90 28.96
N VAL A 110 13.55 6.70 29.40
CA VAL A 110 13.55 8.16 29.21
C VAL A 110 14.69 8.79 30.02
N GLY A 111 15.52 9.59 29.34
CA GLY A 111 16.66 10.28 29.97
C GLY A 111 17.99 9.52 29.91
N SER A 112 17.99 8.25 29.49
CA SER A 112 19.22 7.54 29.15
C SER A 112 19.62 7.79 27.69
N ASN A 113 20.80 8.37 27.46
CA ASN A 113 21.35 8.53 26.10
C ASN A 113 21.47 7.18 25.38
N SER A 114 21.87 6.12 26.09
CA SER A 114 22.04 4.77 25.56
C SER A 114 20.72 4.07 25.21
N HIS A 115 19.61 4.50 25.80
CA HIS A 115 18.29 3.85 25.65
C HIS A 115 17.21 4.75 25.00
N SER A 116 17.59 5.92 24.47
CA SER A 116 16.65 6.84 23.81
C SER A 116 15.86 6.18 22.66
N ASN A 117 16.51 5.30 21.88
CA ASN A 117 15.85 4.51 20.84
C ASN A 117 14.84 3.50 21.41
N ILE A 118 15.15 2.87 22.55
CA ILE A 118 14.22 1.95 23.25
C ILE A 118 12.99 2.73 23.72
N ALA A 119 13.16 3.89 24.35
CA ALA A 119 12.04 4.72 24.80
C ALA A 119 11.10 5.10 23.63
N LYS A 120 11.68 5.54 22.50
CA LYS A 120 10.92 5.88 21.29
C LYS A 120 10.16 4.68 20.74
N LEU A 121 10.82 3.52 20.67
CA LEU A 121 10.23 2.31 20.13
C LEU A 121 9.16 1.72 21.04
N ALA A 122 9.39 1.69 22.35
CA ALA A 122 8.42 1.31 23.37
C ALA A 122 7.19 2.22 23.33
N SER A 123 7.37 3.53 23.11
CA SER A 123 6.25 4.47 22.89
C SER A 123 5.43 4.15 21.63
N SER A 124 6.09 3.75 20.53
CA SER A 124 5.39 3.29 19.32
C SER A 124 4.65 1.96 19.54
N TYR A 125 5.28 1.03 20.26
CA TYR A 125 4.68 -0.23 20.68
C TYR A 125 3.44 0.01 21.56
N ARG A 126 3.53 0.89 22.56
CA ARG A 126 2.40 1.28 23.44
C ARG A 126 1.21 1.81 22.67
N ARG A 127 1.44 2.62 21.63
CA ARG A 127 0.38 3.17 20.75
C ARG A 127 -0.27 2.07 19.90
N ALA A 128 0.49 1.06 19.48
CA ALA A 128 -0.04 -0.09 18.74
C ALA A 128 -0.92 -1.00 19.60
N LEU A 129 -0.66 -1.05 20.91
CA LEU A 129 -1.52 -1.77 21.88
C LEU A 129 -2.93 -1.17 22.03
N GLY A 130 -3.15 0.07 21.55
CA GLY A 130 -4.43 0.76 21.65
C GLY A 130 -4.73 1.27 23.06
N ASP A 131 -5.82 2.04 23.19
CA ASP A 131 -6.35 2.42 24.50
C ASP A 131 -7.30 1.33 25.00
N THR A 132 -8.16 0.81 24.12
CA THR A 132 -9.02 -0.35 24.37
C THR A 132 -8.48 -1.63 23.75
N ALA A 133 -9.04 -2.78 24.12
CA ALA A 133 -8.64 -4.06 23.54
C ALA A 133 -9.07 -4.20 22.07
N GLU A 134 -10.15 -3.52 21.68
CA GLU A 134 -10.64 -3.43 20.31
C GLU A 134 -9.73 -2.56 19.42
N ASP A 135 -9.01 -1.60 20.02
CA ASP A 135 -8.05 -0.73 19.35
C ASP A 135 -6.67 -1.39 19.13
N LEU A 136 -6.48 -2.62 19.59
CA LEU A 136 -5.23 -3.36 19.43
C LEU A 136 -4.99 -3.70 17.96
N SER A 137 -3.87 -3.22 17.42
CA SER A 137 -3.40 -3.67 16.11
C SER A 137 -2.37 -4.78 16.28
N ILE A 138 -2.75 -6.03 15.96
CA ILE A 138 -1.85 -7.19 16.05
C ILE A 138 -0.68 -7.04 15.07
N ASP A 139 -0.93 -6.54 13.87
CA ASP A 139 0.08 -6.36 12.83
C ASP A 139 1.17 -5.34 13.27
N LEU A 140 0.77 -4.17 13.79
CA LEU A 140 1.73 -3.18 14.29
C LEU A 140 2.40 -3.62 15.59
N THR A 141 1.67 -4.30 16.48
CA THR A 141 2.23 -4.86 17.72
C THR A 141 3.31 -5.88 17.39
N TYR A 142 3.08 -6.77 16.42
CA TYR A 142 4.08 -7.70 15.91
C TYR A 142 5.32 -6.97 15.39
N ALA A 143 5.13 -6.02 14.47
CA ALA A 143 6.23 -5.27 13.87
C ALA A 143 7.09 -4.55 14.92
N TYR A 144 6.48 -3.80 15.84
CA TYR A 144 7.24 -3.08 16.87
C TYR A 144 7.86 -4.02 17.91
N GLY A 145 7.25 -5.17 18.22
CA GLY A 145 7.84 -6.17 19.11
C GLY A 145 9.10 -6.83 18.53
N VAL A 146 9.09 -7.12 17.22
CA VAL A 146 10.28 -7.58 16.49
C VAL A 146 11.39 -6.53 16.58
N ARG A 147 11.08 -5.26 16.31
CA ARG A 147 12.05 -4.17 16.40
C ARG A 147 12.61 -3.99 17.83
N LEU A 148 11.79 -4.17 18.87
CA LEU A 148 12.24 -4.08 20.27
C LEU A 148 13.25 -5.19 20.57
N THR A 149 12.96 -6.40 20.13
CA THR A 149 13.85 -7.56 20.26
C THR A 149 15.18 -7.32 19.54
N ASN A 150 15.13 -6.78 18.33
CA ASN A 150 16.33 -6.42 17.57
C ASN A 150 17.17 -5.35 18.28
N SER A 151 16.51 -4.30 18.78
CA SER A 151 17.16 -3.21 19.51
C SER A 151 17.82 -3.70 20.80
N GLN A 152 17.17 -4.60 21.54
CA GLN A 152 17.74 -5.25 22.72
C GLN A 152 19.01 -6.04 22.36
N ALA A 153 18.95 -6.85 21.30
CA ALA A 153 20.10 -7.64 20.86
C ALA A 153 21.28 -6.76 20.40
N GLU A 154 21.00 -5.65 19.72
CA GLU A 154 22.03 -4.68 19.33
C GLU A 154 22.67 -4.00 20.53
N ILE A 155 21.87 -3.60 21.52
CA ILE A 155 22.39 -3.02 22.77
C ILE A 155 23.27 -4.03 23.51
N ALA A 156 22.83 -5.28 23.63
CA ALA A 156 23.63 -6.34 24.24
C ALA A 156 24.99 -6.51 23.55
N LYS A 157 25.01 -6.56 22.21
CA LYS A 157 26.26 -6.61 21.43
C LYS A 157 27.17 -5.41 21.69
N ARG A 158 26.61 -4.20 21.80
CA ARG A 158 27.38 -2.97 22.09
C ARG A 158 27.90 -2.91 23.52
N ILE A 159 27.20 -3.51 24.47
CA ILE A 159 27.69 -3.67 25.84
C ILE A 159 28.86 -4.68 25.83
N GLU A 160 28.72 -5.80 25.13
CA GLU A 160 29.78 -6.81 25.00
C GLU A 160 31.04 -6.26 24.31
N SER A 161 30.89 -5.41 23.29
CA SER A 161 32.02 -4.74 22.62
C SER A 161 32.64 -3.62 23.45
N GLY A 162 31.99 -3.18 24.54
CA GLY A 162 32.39 -2.05 25.36
C GLY A 162 32.03 -0.67 24.78
N ASP A 163 31.25 -0.62 23.69
CA ASP A 163 30.76 0.63 23.11
C ASP A 163 29.73 1.31 24.03
N TYR A 164 28.90 0.51 24.72
CA TYR A 164 27.90 0.95 25.69
C TYR A 164 28.22 0.46 27.10
N GLN A 165 27.85 1.25 28.10
CA GLN A 165 27.82 0.81 29.49
C GLN A 165 26.64 -0.13 29.71
N GLN A 166 26.80 -1.09 30.63
CA GLN A 166 25.71 -1.96 31.05
C GLN A 166 24.53 -1.11 31.55
N GLY A 167 23.32 -1.46 31.09
CA GLY A 167 22.10 -0.80 31.52
C GLY A 167 21.82 -1.07 33.00
N SER A 168 20.85 -0.34 33.56
CA SER A 168 20.34 -0.69 34.88
C SER A 168 19.60 -2.05 34.78
N GLN A 169 19.67 -2.84 35.84
CA GLN A 169 19.03 -4.16 35.89
C GLN A 169 17.51 -4.04 35.63
N GLU A 170 16.91 -2.94 36.08
CA GLU A 170 15.48 -2.65 35.92
C GLU A 170 15.08 -2.49 34.44
N VAL A 171 15.92 -1.83 33.62
CA VAL A 171 15.67 -1.71 32.17
C VAL A 171 15.72 -3.08 31.50
N GLU A 172 16.73 -3.90 31.84
CA GLU A 172 16.88 -5.23 31.26
C GLU A 172 15.73 -6.18 31.65
N GLU A 173 15.25 -6.08 32.89
CA GLU A 173 14.08 -6.81 33.38
C GLU A 173 12.80 -6.34 32.67
N ALA A 174 12.58 -5.03 32.55
CA ALA A 174 11.41 -4.48 31.86
C ALA A 174 11.35 -4.92 30.39
N ILE A 175 12.46 -4.83 29.64
CA ILE A 175 12.51 -5.29 28.24
C ILE A 175 12.18 -6.80 28.15
N ARG A 176 12.71 -7.61 29.07
CA ARG A 176 12.44 -9.05 29.11
C ARG A 176 10.97 -9.35 29.35
N SER A 177 10.37 -8.70 30.35
CA SER A 177 8.93 -8.82 30.64
C SER A 177 8.08 -8.43 29.44
N VAL A 178 8.39 -7.31 28.78
CA VAL A 178 7.69 -6.88 27.55
C VAL A 178 7.81 -7.94 26.45
N SER A 179 8.99 -8.54 26.28
CA SER A 179 9.25 -9.54 25.24
C SER A 179 8.50 -10.86 25.47
N GLU A 180 8.43 -11.32 26.72
CA GLU A 180 7.68 -12.52 27.10
C GLU A 180 6.16 -12.34 26.95
N LEU A 181 5.65 -11.20 27.43
CA LEU A 181 4.23 -10.85 27.32
C LEU A 181 3.82 -10.61 25.86
N HIS A 182 4.67 -9.94 25.07
CA HIS A 182 4.50 -9.76 23.62
C HIS A 182 4.29 -11.11 22.93
N ARG A 183 5.21 -12.06 23.15
CA ARG A 183 5.13 -13.39 22.54
C ARG A 183 3.81 -14.08 22.88
N THR A 184 3.36 -13.97 24.13
CA THR A 184 2.10 -14.56 24.57
C THR A 184 0.91 -13.97 23.81
N ILE A 185 0.81 -12.64 23.71
CA ILE A 185 -0.28 -11.98 22.96
C ILE A 185 -0.28 -12.37 21.47
N ILE A 186 0.90 -12.38 20.82
CA ILE A 186 0.99 -12.76 19.40
C ILE A 186 0.52 -14.20 19.21
N MET A 187 0.91 -15.14 20.07
CA MET A 187 0.53 -16.54 19.92
C MET A 187 -0.93 -16.82 20.30
N ASP A 188 -1.55 -16.00 21.15
CA ASP A 188 -2.94 -16.16 21.58
C ASP A 188 -3.97 -15.66 20.55
N THR A 189 -3.52 -14.86 19.58
CA THR A 189 -4.35 -14.37 18.47
C THR A 189 -4.15 -15.17 17.18
N LEU A 190 -5.22 -15.33 16.40
CA LEU A 190 -5.23 -15.99 15.10
C LEU A 190 -4.33 -15.26 14.13
N ARG A 191 -4.47 -13.92 14.06
CA ARG A 191 -3.62 -13.08 13.20
C ARG A 191 -2.15 -13.16 13.58
N GLY A 192 -1.82 -13.18 14.88
CA GLY A 192 -0.45 -13.31 15.33
C GLY A 192 0.15 -14.70 15.05
N ARG A 193 -0.65 -15.77 15.14
CA ARG A 193 -0.25 -17.11 14.70
C ARG A 193 -0.05 -17.21 13.19
N GLU A 194 -0.91 -16.57 12.40
CA GLU A 194 -0.75 -16.46 10.94
C GLU A 194 0.58 -15.79 10.60
N LEU A 195 0.86 -14.62 11.17
CA LEU A 195 2.16 -13.94 11.06
C LEU A 195 3.33 -14.85 11.42
N ALA A 196 3.27 -15.52 12.58
CA ALA A 196 4.33 -16.41 13.03
C ALA A 196 4.53 -17.62 12.10
N SER A 197 3.46 -18.13 11.49
CA SER A 197 3.50 -19.29 10.59
C SER A 197 4.19 -19.01 9.26
N HIS A 198 4.18 -17.74 8.82
CA HIS A 198 4.80 -17.30 7.57
C HIS A 198 6.28 -16.93 7.70
N VAL A 199 6.84 -16.83 8.91
CA VAL A 199 8.26 -16.48 9.12
C VAL A 199 9.23 -17.32 8.27
N PRO A 200 9.06 -18.66 8.12
CA PRO A 200 9.95 -19.46 7.29
C PRO A 200 10.00 -19.03 5.81
N ASP A 201 8.93 -18.43 5.29
CA ASP A 201 8.85 -17.97 3.89
C ASP A 201 9.81 -16.79 3.62
N TYR A 202 10.28 -16.12 4.68
CA TYR A 202 11.17 -14.95 4.62
C TYR A 202 12.61 -15.27 5.06
N ASP A 203 12.92 -16.53 5.34
CA ASP A 203 14.26 -17.01 5.61
C ASP A 203 14.99 -17.30 4.28
N SER A 204 15.46 -16.23 3.62
CA SER A 204 16.11 -16.31 2.31
C SER A 204 17.40 -15.46 2.30
N PRO A 205 18.57 -16.08 2.53
CA PRO A 205 19.85 -15.37 2.61
C PRO A 205 20.40 -14.94 1.23
N THR A 206 19.71 -15.28 0.13
CA THR A 206 20.16 -14.92 -1.22
C THR A 206 19.83 -13.46 -1.52
N ASP A 207 20.79 -12.77 -2.12
CA ASP A 207 20.67 -11.38 -2.58
C ASP A 207 20.30 -10.38 -1.48
N THR A 208 20.64 -10.69 -0.23
CA THR A 208 20.33 -9.87 0.95
C THR A 208 20.76 -8.41 0.80
N ASP A 209 21.98 -8.14 0.31
CA ASP A 209 22.46 -6.77 0.15
C ASP A 209 21.70 -6.01 -0.94
N ALA A 210 21.38 -6.69 -2.05
CA ALA A 210 20.58 -6.11 -3.13
C ALA A 210 19.13 -5.83 -2.70
N LYS A 211 18.54 -6.73 -1.88
CA LYS A 211 17.24 -6.51 -1.24
C LYS A 211 17.29 -5.30 -0.32
N ARG A 212 18.28 -5.23 0.57
CA ARG A 212 18.45 -4.12 1.51
C ARG A 212 18.59 -2.78 0.78
N GLU A 213 19.45 -2.73 -0.24
CA GLU A 213 19.66 -1.54 -1.08
C GLU A 213 18.33 -1.07 -1.70
N ALA A 214 17.62 -1.97 -2.40
CA ALA A 214 16.36 -1.63 -3.06
C ALA A 214 15.26 -1.21 -2.07
N LEU A 215 15.14 -1.88 -0.92
CA LEU A 215 14.20 -1.51 0.13
C LEU A 215 14.52 -0.13 0.70
N THR A 216 15.81 0.15 0.97
CA THR A 216 16.26 1.43 1.52
C THR A 216 15.97 2.57 0.55
N GLU A 217 16.31 2.39 -0.73
CA GLU A 217 16.05 3.38 -1.79
C GLU A 217 14.56 3.72 -1.90
N ILE A 218 13.68 2.71 -1.86
CA ILE A 218 12.22 2.91 -1.89
C ILE A 218 11.75 3.65 -0.63
N ALA A 219 12.23 3.26 0.55
CA ALA A 219 11.83 3.88 1.80
C ALA A 219 12.26 5.36 1.89
N GLU A 220 13.49 5.67 1.47
CA GLU A 220 14.02 7.05 1.41
C GLU A 220 13.27 7.90 0.38
N THR A 221 12.90 7.32 -0.76
CA THR A 221 12.09 8.00 -1.78
C THR A 221 10.71 8.35 -1.23
N VAL A 222 10.07 7.44 -0.51
CA VAL A 222 8.77 7.69 0.12
C VAL A 222 8.88 8.73 1.24
N GLU A 223 9.95 8.71 2.04
CA GLU A 223 10.19 9.72 3.09
C GLU A 223 10.42 11.12 2.50
N SER A 224 11.12 11.22 1.37
CA SER A 224 11.48 12.49 0.73
C SER A 224 10.36 13.12 -0.11
N ASP A 225 9.51 12.32 -0.78
CA ASP A 225 8.35 12.81 -1.54
C ASP A 225 7.37 13.57 -0.65
N GLY A 226 7.01 12.97 0.49
CA GLY A 226 6.12 13.58 1.48
C GLY A 226 4.69 13.85 0.99
N LEU A 227 4.30 13.44 -0.22
CA LEU A 227 2.95 13.61 -0.78
C LEU A 227 2.14 12.31 -0.68
N LEU A 228 2.80 11.15 -0.74
CA LEU A 228 2.12 9.85 -0.66
C LEU A 228 1.80 9.39 0.76
N LEU A 229 2.70 9.63 1.73
CA LEU A 229 2.52 9.22 3.12
C LEU A 229 2.47 10.42 4.07
N GLU A 230 1.78 10.25 5.19
CA GLU A 230 1.97 11.11 6.36
C GLU A 230 3.43 11.03 6.81
N ARG A 231 4.04 12.18 7.13
CA ARG A 231 5.47 12.28 7.46
C ARG A 231 5.92 11.32 8.57
N LYS A 232 5.10 11.16 9.61
CA LYS A 232 5.40 10.27 10.73
C LYS A 232 5.41 8.79 10.30
N ASP A 233 4.56 8.42 9.36
CA ASP A 233 4.38 7.05 8.87
C ASP A 233 5.44 6.72 7.82
N ALA A 234 5.81 7.68 6.97
CA ALA A 234 6.95 7.54 6.07
C ALA A 234 8.24 7.27 6.86
N ARG A 235 8.45 8.01 7.97
CA ARG A 235 9.57 7.75 8.89
C ARG A 235 9.50 6.34 9.50
N ALA A 236 8.30 5.91 9.90
CA ALA A 236 8.12 4.57 10.47
C ALA A 236 8.45 3.46 9.46
N VAL A 237 8.13 3.66 8.16
CA VAL A 237 8.52 2.74 7.08
C VAL A 237 10.04 2.65 6.97
N VAL A 238 10.75 3.78 6.91
CA VAL A 238 12.23 3.80 6.89
C VAL A 238 12.80 3.04 8.07
N GLU A 239 12.32 3.31 9.29
CA GLU A 239 12.82 2.63 10.48
C GLU A 239 12.46 1.14 10.54
N ILE A 240 11.39 0.70 9.88
CA ILE A 240 11.07 -0.73 9.73
C ILE A 240 12.05 -1.38 8.74
N ILE A 241 12.35 -0.70 7.63
CA ILE A 241 13.28 -1.20 6.61
C ILE A 241 14.72 -1.23 7.11
N GLU A 242 15.13 -0.27 7.91
CA GLU A 242 16.43 -0.27 8.58
C GLU A 242 16.64 -1.53 9.44
N GLU A 243 15.56 -2.20 9.86
CA GLU A 243 15.60 -3.42 10.67
C GLU A 243 15.72 -4.71 9.85
N PHE A 244 15.69 -4.62 8.52
CA PHE A 244 15.88 -5.75 7.62
C PHE A 244 17.21 -6.47 7.92
N GLU A 245 17.14 -7.79 8.07
CA GLU A 245 18.25 -8.69 8.43
C GLU A 245 18.90 -8.42 9.79
N LYS A 246 18.19 -7.78 10.72
CA LYS A 246 18.70 -7.51 12.08
C LYS A 246 18.10 -8.45 13.13
N GLY A 247 18.79 -8.47 14.26
CA GLY A 247 18.36 -9.15 15.47
C GLY A 247 18.63 -10.65 15.53
N PRO A 248 18.10 -11.33 16.55
CA PRO A 248 18.36 -12.75 16.79
C PRO A 248 17.58 -13.68 15.84
N ASN A 249 16.56 -13.18 15.16
CA ASN A 249 15.79 -13.91 14.15
C ASN A 249 15.57 -13.02 12.91
N PRO A 250 16.55 -12.96 11.98
CA PRO A 250 16.48 -12.11 10.80
C PRO A 250 15.22 -12.33 9.96
N ALA A 251 14.74 -13.57 9.82
CA ALA A 251 13.54 -13.89 9.04
C ALA A 251 12.29 -13.13 9.51
N ARG A 252 12.13 -12.88 10.81
CA ARG A 252 11.02 -12.05 11.33
C ARG A 252 11.14 -10.59 10.92
N SER A 253 12.35 -10.04 10.98
CA SER A 253 12.59 -8.66 10.56
C SER A 253 12.42 -8.49 9.05
N ASN A 254 12.86 -9.47 8.27
CA ASN A 254 12.65 -9.55 6.83
C ASN A 254 11.16 -9.57 6.50
N GLN A 255 10.41 -10.46 7.15
CA GLN A 255 8.96 -10.55 7.01
C GLN A 255 8.28 -9.17 7.21
N VAL A 256 8.57 -8.50 8.33
CA VAL A 256 7.96 -7.21 8.66
C VAL A 256 8.32 -6.15 7.62
N ALA A 257 9.59 -6.07 7.22
CA ALA A 257 10.07 -5.11 6.23
C ALA A 257 9.41 -5.31 4.86
N LEU A 258 9.43 -6.56 4.35
CA LEU A 258 8.92 -6.91 3.03
C LEU A 258 7.40 -6.73 2.97
N LEU A 259 6.66 -7.20 3.98
CA LEU A 259 5.21 -7.03 4.04
C LEU A 259 4.77 -5.58 4.17
N THR A 260 5.54 -4.75 4.89
CA THR A 260 5.29 -3.31 4.97
C THR A 260 5.36 -2.66 3.58
N ILE A 261 6.39 -2.98 2.78
CA ILE A 261 6.53 -2.44 1.43
C ILE A 261 5.46 -3.02 0.49
N SER A 262 5.21 -4.32 0.53
CA SER A 262 4.19 -4.97 -0.30
C SER A 262 2.80 -4.35 -0.07
N ASN A 263 2.38 -4.23 1.20
CA ASN A 263 1.10 -3.62 1.55
C ASN A 263 1.06 -2.12 1.17
N MET A 264 2.15 -1.37 1.37
CA MET A 264 2.24 0.05 0.96
C MET A 264 2.07 0.21 -0.56
N LEU A 265 2.82 -0.55 -1.35
CA LEU A 265 2.79 -0.48 -2.81
C LEU A 265 1.42 -0.91 -3.35
N GLY A 266 0.83 -1.97 -2.81
CA GLY A 266 -0.51 -2.38 -3.19
C GLY A 266 -1.56 -1.29 -2.92
N ARG A 267 -1.41 -0.56 -1.80
CA ARG A 267 -2.28 0.58 -1.45
C ARG A 267 -2.08 1.80 -2.35
N PHE A 268 -0.89 2.00 -2.93
CA PHE A 268 -0.69 2.98 -3.99
C PHE A 268 -1.31 2.55 -5.32
N ALA A 269 -1.16 1.28 -5.70
CA ALA A 269 -1.54 0.78 -7.02
C ALA A 269 -3.06 0.71 -7.22
N LYS A 270 -3.82 0.25 -6.22
CA LYS A 270 -5.27 0.04 -6.36
C LYS A 270 -6.06 1.30 -6.77
N PRO A 271 -5.88 2.46 -6.12
CA PRO A 271 -6.58 3.68 -6.55
C PRO A 271 -6.26 4.10 -7.99
N VAL A 272 -5.02 3.86 -8.45
CA VAL A 272 -4.59 4.19 -9.82
C VAL A 272 -5.30 3.30 -10.85
N LEU A 273 -5.37 1.99 -10.60
CA LEU A 273 -6.11 1.05 -11.44
C LEU A 273 -7.60 1.35 -11.50
N TRP A 274 -8.21 1.55 -10.34
CA TRP A 274 -9.65 1.81 -10.25
C TRP A 274 -10.04 3.06 -11.05
N THR A 275 -9.25 4.13 -10.94
CA THR A 275 -9.50 5.37 -11.69
C THR A 275 -9.45 5.15 -13.21
N ALA A 276 -8.51 4.33 -13.68
CA ALA A 276 -8.45 3.98 -15.10
C ALA A 276 -9.64 3.11 -15.54
N GLY A 277 -10.06 2.14 -14.73
CA GLY A 277 -11.25 1.32 -15.00
C GLY A 277 -12.53 2.14 -15.08
N VAL A 278 -12.72 3.11 -14.18
CA VAL A 278 -13.88 4.02 -14.23
C VAL A 278 -13.86 4.88 -15.50
N ALA A 279 -12.70 5.44 -15.87
CA ALA A 279 -12.57 6.23 -17.09
C ALA A 279 -12.96 5.42 -18.35
N ALA A 280 -12.55 4.15 -18.42
CA ALA A 280 -12.88 3.24 -19.52
C ALA A 280 -14.40 2.96 -19.64
N THR A 281 -15.15 3.07 -18.55
CA THR A 281 -16.61 2.81 -18.55
C THR A 281 -17.46 4.00 -19.04
N GLY A 282 -16.85 5.16 -19.30
CA GLY A 282 -17.58 6.36 -19.74
C GLY A 282 -18.51 6.97 -18.68
N VAL A 283 -18.54 6.44 -17.45
CA VAL A 283 -19.34 6.96 -16.31
C VAL A 283 -18.61 8.14 -15.65
N VAL A 284 -18.21 9.13 -16.46
CA VAL A 284 -17.47 10.32 -16.01
C VAL A 284 -18.42 11.42 -15.49
N GLY A 285 -19.74 11.24 -15.66
CA GLY A 285 -20.75 12.16 -15.12
C GLY A 285 -20.98 11.96 -13.62
N ASN A 286 -20.38 12.81 -12.78
CA ASN A 286 -20.59 12.97 -11.33
C ASN A 286 -20.05 11.89 -10.36
N ALA A 287 -19.79 10.65 -10.78
CA ALA A 287 -19.26 9.63 -9.87
C ALA A 287 -17.73 9.73 -9.66
N ALA A 288 -16.97 10.17 -10.67
CA ALA A 288 -15.50 10.19 -10.63
C ALA A 288 -14.90 11.40 -9.88
N TRP A 289 -15.65 12.48 -9.67
CA TRP A 289 -15.14 13.73 -9.05
C TRP A 289 -15.43 13.86 -7.55
N THR A 290 -16.42 13.14 -7.04
CA THR A 290 -16.78 13.07 -5.60
C THR A 290 -16.95 11.63 -5.13
N GLY A 291 -16.39 10.67 -5.88
CA GLY A 291 -16.56 9.24 -5.66
C GLY A 291 -15.89 8.78 -4.38
N VAL A 292 -16.68 8.68 -3.34
CA VAL A 292 -16.41 7.89 -2.15
C VAL A 292 -16.19 6.44 -2.62
N VAL A 293 -14.94 6.08 -2.93
CA VAL A 293 -14.57 4.69 -3.18
C VAL A 293 -14.58 4.02 -1.81
N ASN A 294 -15.62 3.28 -1.43
CA ASN A 294 -15.66 2.59 -0.13
C ASN A 294 -15.28 3.46 1.10
N GLY A 295 -15.61 4.76 1.11
CA GLY A 295 -15.22 5.69 2.18
C GLY A 295 -13.99 6.58 1.89
N TYR A 296 -13.32 6.40 0.76
CA TYR A 296 -12.07 7.10 0.44
C TYR A 296 -12.29 8.37 -0.40
N GLN A 297 -11.91 9.53 0.14
CA GLN A 297 -11.65 10.73 -0.65
C GLN A 297 -10.20 10.68 -1.14
N VAL A 298 -9.94 9.97 -2.23
CA VAL A 298 -8.62 10.00 -2.87
C VAL A 298 -8.53 11.27 -3.70
N SER A 299 -7.60 12.15 -3.35
CA SER A 299 -7.40 13.37 -4.15
C SER A 299 -6.76 13.03 -5.50
N THR A 300 -7.09 13.79 -6.55
CA THR A 300 -6.40 13.70 -7.85
C THR A 300 -4.88 13.87 -7.70
N LEU A 301 -4.46 14.71 -6.75
CA LEU A 301 -3.06 14.90 -6.39
C LEU A 301 -2.41 13.59 -5.89
N PHE A 302 -3.07 12.82 -5.03
CA PHE A 302 -2.55 11.53 -4.58
C PHE A 302 -2.36 10.57 -5.76
N LEU A 303 -3.34 10.46 -6.66
CA LEU A 303 -3.27 9.59 -7.84
C LEU A 303 -2.10 9.96 -8.76
N GLN A 304 -1.94 11.26 -9.04
CA GLN A 304 -0.83 11.77 -9.87
C GLN A 304 0.53 11.47 -9.23
N ASN A 305 0.68 11.66 -7.92
CA ASN A 305 1.93 11.34 -7.23
C ASN A 305 2.18 9.84 -7.16
N ALA A 306 1.14 9.01 -7.02
CA ALA A 306 1.28 7.56 -6.99
C ALA A 306 1.73 7.04 -8.37
N GLU A 307 1.09 7.49 -9.44
CA GLU A 307 1.49 7.18 -10.82
C GLU A 307 2.95 7.64 -11.08
N ALA A 308 3.27 8.88 -10.74
CA ALA A 308 4.62 9.43 -10.90
C ALA A 308 5.66 8.60 -10.11
N PHE A 309 5.35 8.23 -8.87
CA PHE A 309 6.20 7.40 -8.03
C PHE A 309 6.52 6.05 -8.68
N PHE A 310 5.51 5.33 -9.19
CA PHE A 310 5.73 4.06 -9.87
C PHE A 310 6.57 4.20 -11.14
N LEU A 311 6.34 5.25 -11.93
CA LEU A 311 7.05 5.45 -13.18
C LEU A 311 8.50 5.91 -12.98
N ILE A 312 8.75 6.82 -12.04
CA ILE A 312 10.09 7.31 -11.71
C ILE A 312 10.94 6.19 -11.09
N ASN A 313 10.36 5.42 -10.18
CA ASN A 313 11.07 4.36 -9.45
C ASN A 313 10.93 2.97 -10.11
N ALA A 314 10.46 2.91 -11.35
CA ALA A 314 10.21 1.66 -12.06
C ALA A 314 11.42 0.70 -12.07
N PRO A 315 12.67 1.14 -12.33
CA PRO A 315 13.82 0.24 -12.31
C PRO A 315 14.02 -0.44 -10.95
N THR A 316 13.94 0.34 -9.86
CA THR A 316 14.15 -0.14 -8.49
C THR A 316 13.01 -1.04 -8.03
N LEU A 317 11.77 -0.69 -8.36
CA LEU A 317 10.58 -1.51 -8.07
C LEU A 317 10.61 -2.85 -8.82
N ILE A 318 11.03 -2.87 -10.08
CA ILE A 318 11.18 -4.10 -10.86
C ILE A 318 12.32 -4.96 -10.29
N LYS A 319 13.48 -4.36 -9.96
CA LYS A 319 14.58 -5.05 -9.29
C LYS A 319 14.09 -5.69 -7.98
N LEU A 320 13.36 -4.93 -7.16
CA LEU A 320 12.79 -5.45 -5.92
C LEU A 320 11.84 -6.62 -6.16
N ALA A 321 10.93 -6.52 -7.15
CA ALA A 321 10.00 -7.59 -7.49
C ALA A 321 10.71 -8.89 -7.88
N MET A 322 11.82 -8.79 -8.61
CA MET A 322 12.64 -9.96 -8.97
C MET A 322 13.33 -10.60 -7.76
N LEU A 323 13.64 -9.82 -6.72
CA LEU A 323 14.35 -10.28 -5.52
C LEU A 323 13.43 -10.87 -4.44
N ILE A 324 12.22 -10.30 -4.27
CA ILE A 324 11.26 -10.72 -3.23
C ILE A 324 10.37 -11.87 -3.74
N GLY A 325 10.02 -11.87 -5.03
CA GLY A 325 9.13 -12.88 -5.61
C GLY A 325 7.65 -12.58 -5.38
N GLY A 326 6.91 -13.53 -4.79
CA GLY A 326 5.45 -13.64 -4.89
C GLY A 326 4.64 -12.41 -4.47
N ASP A 327 4.96 -11.79 -3.32
CA ASP A 327 4.12 -10.74 -2.71
C ASP A 327 3.99 -9.47 -3.57
N ILE A 328 5.00 -9.20 -4.39
CA ILE A 328 5.06 -8.06 -5.31
C ILE A 328 5.33 -8.48 -6.75
N GLY A 329 5.10 -9.75 -7.08
CA GLY A 329 5.28 -10.29 -8.44
C GLY A 329 4.38 -9.64 -9.49
N TRP A 330 3.35 -8.91 -9.05
CA TRP A 330 2.45 -8.11 -9.89
C TRP A 330 3.07 -6.79 -10.37
N LEU A 331 4.11 -6.26 -9.71
CA LEU A 331 4.68 -4.93 -10.00
C LEU A 331 5.13 -4.75 -11.45
N PRO A 332 5.87 -5.69 -12.08
CA PRO A 332 6.31 -5.51 -13.46
C PRO A 332 5.14 -5.35 -14.43
N SER A 333 4.09 -6.15 -14.28
CA SER A 333 2.87 -6.08 -15.10
C SER A 333 2.14 -4.76 -14.89
N PHE A 334 2.04 -4.30 -13.65
CA PHE A 334 1.41 -3.03 -13.33
C PHE A 334 2.19 -1.84 -13.88
N ILE A 335 3.52 -1.84 -13.80
CA ILE A 335 4.37 -0.77 -14.36
C ILE A 335 4.30 -0.76 -15.90
N ASP A 336 4.29 -1.93 -16.54
CA ASP A 336 4.13 -2.03 -18.00
C ASP A 336 2.77 -1.46 -18.45
N TRP A 337 1.70 -1.83 -17.74
CA TRP A 337 0.36 -1.28 -17.95
C TRP A 337 0.34 0.25 -17.77
N LEU A 338 0.95 0.78 -16.71
CA LEU A 338 1.04 2.23 -16.47
C LEU A 338 1.73 2.98 -17.61
N LYS A 339 2.83 2.43 -18.15
CA LYS A 339 3.56 3.05 -19.25
C LYS A 339 2.71 3.15 -20.51
N LYS A 340 2.06 2.05 -20.91
CA LYS A 340 1.17 2.04 -22.09
C LYS A 340 0.04 3.05 -21.97
N ASN A 341 -0.63 3.08 -20.81
CA ASN A 341 -1.76 3.98 -20.59
C ASN A 341 -1.36 5.46 -20.48
N LYS A 342 -0.11 5.76 -20.13
CA LYS A 342 0.39 7.14 -20.11
C LYS A 342 0.62 7.67 -21.52
N ASP A 343 1.17 6.85 -22.40
CA ASP A 343 1.46 7.23 -23.78
C ASP A 343 0.17 7.50 -24.58
N GLU A 344 -0.94 6.82 -24.25
CA GLU A 344 -2.27 7.02 -24.86
C GLU A 344 -2.98 8.31 -24.41
N ARG A 345 -2.53 8.95 -23.32
CA ARG A 345 -3.14 10.18 -22.78
C ARG A 345 -2.47 11.47 -23.27
N ILE A 346 -1.34 11.37 -23.98
CA ILE A 346 -0.57 12.49 -24.55
C ILE A 346 -0.94 12.61 -26.03
#